data_AF-A0A8W8L241-F1
#
_entry.id   AF-A0A8W8L241-F1
#
_cell.length_a   1.000
_cell.length_b   1.000
_cell.length_c   1.000
_cell.angle_alpha   90.00
_cell.angle_beta   90.00
_cell.angle_gamma   90.00
#
_symmetry.space_group_name_H-M   'P 1'
#
loop_
_entity.id
_entity.type
_entity.pdbx_description
1 polymer ?
#
loop_
_entity_poly.entity_id
_entity_poly.type
_entity_poly.pdbx_seq_one_letter_code
_entity_poly.pdbx_strand_id
1 'polypeptide(L)'
;MRFTEQAMVIKKLMVITGCFIFCATPYIITTFPVLDYNAPVGKKIHMITAVTLLANSAINPILYVWRFREARYHMKRLLCFWNEKYIEQLQRFCAAYKPVVFIHGFNGTPEDGNLIKDIIQKMHPGTLYYTANAFNRTDTVKPLWEEVAIVKPQLVKYMEAHPDGIHLICYSQGGLVCRGLLSTIPDHNVDTLIAVSSPMAGIYGGFKGLPECIRRNLYRLLYSKMGQRNFLGNYWKDPHHLELYEKFSDFLAPLNNDSISPHITGIILN
;
A
#
# COMPACT_ATOMS: atom_id res chain seq x y z
N MET A 1 10.36 19.99 3.42
CA MET A 1 8.91 19.99 3.14
C MET A 1 8.20 18.69 3.57
N ARG A 2 8.74 17.48 3.29
CA ARG A 2 8.12 16.20 3.71
C ARG A 2 7.91 16.02 5.23
N PHE A 3 8.90 16.39 6.06
CA PHE A 3 8.78 16.29 7.52
C PHE A 3 7.65 17.14 8.10
N THR A 4 7.44 18.33 7.54
CA THR A 4 6.36 19.22 7.96
C THR A 4 4.98 18.66 7.62
N GLU A 5 4.85 17.98 6.48
CA GLU A 5 3.58 17.35 6.06
C GLU A 5 3.23 16.13 6.93
N GLN A 6 4.21 15.25 7.18
CA GLN A 6 4.02 14.11 8.08
C GLN A 6 3.62 14.57 9.50
N ALA A 7 4.28 15.60 10.03
CA ALA A 7 3.93 16.17 11.34
C ALA A 7 2.51 16.75 11.36
N MET A 8 2.06 17.37 10.26
CA MET A 8 0.69 17.87 10.14
C MET A 8 -0.34 16.73 10.11
N VAL A 9 -0.05 15.63 9.43
CA VAL A 9 -0.91 14.44 9.41
C VAL A 9 -0.99 13.80 10.79
N ILE A 10 0.15 13.62 11.47
CA ILE A 10 0.19 13.08 12.83
C ILE A 10 -0.65 13.96 13.78
N LYS A 11 -0.53 15.28 13.73
CA LYS A 11 -1.38 16.21 14.50
C LYS A 11 -2.88 16.10 14.17
N LYS A 12 -3.24 15.71 12.94
CA LYS A 12 -4.64 15.44 12.58
C LYS A 12 -5.13 14.13 13.19
N LEU A 13 -4.33 13.07 13.07
CA LEU A 13 -4.64 11.75 13.60
C LEU A 13 -4.68 11.72 15.12
N MET A 14 -3.76 12.40 15.81
CA MET A 14 -3.75 12.48 17.28
C MET A 14 -5.06 13.01 17.86
N VAL A 15 -5.72 13.96 17.19
CA VAL A 15 -7.04 14.46 17.64
C VAL A 15 -8.11 13.39 17.49
N ILE A 16 -8.12 12.67 16.36
CA ILE A 16 -9.09 11.60 16.09
C ILE A 16 -8.89 10.44 17.07
N THR A 17 -7.65 9.99 17.23
CA THR A 17 -7.27 8.94 18.19
C THR A 17 -7.55 9.39 19.63
N GLY A 18 -7.29 10.66 19.96
CA GLY A 18 -7.62 11.23 21.27
C GLY A 18 -9.11 11.21 21.57
N CYS A 19 -9.96 11.61 20.61
CA CYS A 19 -11.42 11.47 20.73
C CYS A 19 -11.83 10.01 20.92
N PHE A 20 -11.22 9.07 20.18
CA PHE A 20 -11.51 7.65 20.34
C PHE A 20 -11.17 7.13 21.73
N ILE A 21 -9.97 7.44 22.22
CA ILE A 21 -9.52 7.06 23.57
C ILE A 21 -10.45 7.68 24.61
N PHE A 22 -10.77 8.96 24.51
CA PHE A 22 -11.67 9.64 25.44
C PHE A 22 -13.06 8.98 25.53
N CYS A 23 -13.63 8.55 24.40
CA CYS A 23 -14.91 7.85 24.37
C CYS A 23 -14.81 6.41 24.88
N ALA A 24 -13.66 5.74 24.70
CA ALA A 24 -13.48 4.34 25.07
C ALA A 24 -13.05 4.12 26.54
N THR A 25 -12.23 5.02 27.08
CA THR A 25 -11.66 4.90 28.43
C THR A 25 -12.73 4.75 29.53
N PRO A 26 -13.82 5.53 29.57
CA PRO A 26 -14.86 5.36 30.59
C PRO A 26 -15.50 3.98 30.58
N TYR A 27 -15.75 3.41 29.39
CA TYR A 27 -16.31 2.06 29.29
C TYR A 27 -15.33 1.01 29.79
N ILE A 28 -14.06 1.07 29.36
CA ILE A 28 -13.00 0.17 29.82
C ILE A 28 -12.87 0.21 31.35
N ILE A 29 -12.86 1.40 31.96
CA ILE A 29 -12.81 1.55 33.42
C ILE A 29 -13.99 0.86 34.09
N THR A 30 -15.20 1.01 33.55
CA THR A 30 -16.38 0.38 34.16
C THR A 30 -16.30 -1.14 34.15
N THR A 31 -15.63 -1.77 33.17
CA THR A 31 -15.49 -3.24 33.07
C THR A 31 -14.56 -3.86 34.12
N PHE A 32 -13.75 -3.06 34.81
CA PHE A 32 -13.00 -3.53 35.99
C PHE A 32 -13.94 -3.62 37.21
N PRO A 33 -13.59 -4.39 38.26
CA PRO A 33 -14.41 -4.55 39.47
C PRO A 33 -14.41 -3.30 40.37
N VAL A 34 -14.50 -2.11 39.77
CA VAL A 34 -14.55 -0.80 40.41
C VAL A 34 -16.00 -0.33 40.58
N LEU A 35 -16.93 -0.84 39.76
CA LEU A 35 -18.33 -0.45 39.76
C LEU A 35 -19.22 -1.58 40.30
N ASP A 36 -20.12 -1.26 41.25
CA ASP A 36 -21.13 -2.21 41.71
C ASP A 36 -22.27 -2.30 40.68
N TYR A 37 -22.28 -3.40 39.94
CA TYR A 37 -23.29 -3.69 38.92
C TYR A 37 -24.64 -4.13 39.48
N ASN A 38 -24.74 -4.42 40.78
CA ASN A 38 -26.01 -4.75 41.41
C ASN A 38 -26.81 -3.48 41.76
N ALA A 39 -26.12 -2.37 41.98
CA ALA A 39 -26.72 -1.06 42.19
C ALA A 39 -27.32 -0.48 40.88
N PRO A 40 -28.53 0.11 40.91
CA PRO A 40 -29.15 0.77 39.75
C PRO A 40 -28.27 1.87 39.13
N VAL A 41 -27.50 2.57 39.97
CA VAL A 41 -26.58 3.63 39.53
C VAL A 41 -25.41 3.04 38.72
N GLY A 42 -24.82 1.93 39.16
CA GLY A 42 -23.75 1.25 38.42
C GLY A 42 -24.20 0.74 37.06
N LYS A 43 -25.39 0.12 36.99
CA LYS A 43 -26.01 -0.29 35.71
C LYS A 43 -26.20 0.89 34.75
N LYS A 44 -26.69 2.03 35.26
CA LYS A 44 -26.92 3.23 34.45
C LYS A 44 -25.61 3.84 33.94
N ILE A 45 -24.57 3.92 34.77
CA ILE A 45 -23.25 4.42 34.38
C ILE A 45 -22.65 3.53 33.29
N HIS A 46 -22.65 2.21 33.48
CA HIS A 46 -22.12 1.29 32.48
C HIS A 46 -22.87 1.40 31.14
N MET A 47 -24.21 1.44 31.17
CA MET A 47 -25.02 1.61 29.97
C MET A 47 -24.71 2.91 29.21
N ILE A 48 -24.56 4.05 29.92
CA ILE A 48 -24.20 5.33 29.30
C ILE A 48 -22.83 5.22 28.62
N THR A 49 -21.81 4.70 29.32
CA THR A 49 -20.46 4.55 28.75
C THR A 49 -20.42 3.59 27.56
N ALA A 50 -21.24 2.53 27.56
CA ALA A 50 -21.38 1.62 26.44
C ALA A 50 -21.99 2.30 25.22
N VAL A 51 -23.06 3.08 25.41
CA VAL A 51 -23.68 3.88 24.34
C VAL A 51 -22.68 4.91 23.79
N THR A 52 -21.91 5.58 24.64
CA THR A 52 -20.87 6.52 24.21
C THR A 52 -19.77 5.84 23.40
N LEU A 53 -19.31 4.65 23.79
CA LEU A 53 -18.35 3.85 23.03
C LEU A 53 -18.92 3.47 21.64
N LEU A 54 -20.18 3.07 21.57
CA LEU A 54 -20.84 2.72 20.30
C LEU A 54 -21.05 3.96 19.41
N ALA A 55 -21.39 5.11 20.00
CA ALA A 55 -21.59 6.37 19.28
C ALA A 55 -20.28 7.01 18.77
N ASN A 56 -19.12 6.61 19.30
CA ASN A 56 -17.80 7.11 18.92
C ASN A 56 -17.52 7.01 17.40
N SER A 57 -17.99 5.95 16.74
CA SER A 57 -17.81 5.80 15.29
C SER A 57 -18.66 6.76 14.46
N ALA A 58 -19.77 7.28 15.03
CA ALA A 58 -20.68 8.18 14.32
C ALA A 58 -20.12 9.60 14.14
N ILE A 59 -19.16 10.03 14.97
CA ILE A 59 -18.53 11.36 14.84
C ILE A 59 -17.39 11.37 13.79
N ASN A 60 -16.90 10.21 13.39
CA ASN A 60 -15.76 10.08 12.48
C ASN A 60 -15.93 10.86 11.16
N PRO A 61 -17.07 10.81 10.44
CA PRO A 61 -17.27 11.62 9.24
C PRO A 61 -17.09 13.13 9.49
N ILE A 62 -17.57 13.63 10.64
CA ILE A 62 -17.44 15.05 11.03
C ILE A 62 -15.97 15.37 11.32
N LEU A 63 -15.28 14.53 12.10
CA LEU A 63 -13.86 14.70 12.41
C LEU A 63 -13.01 14.67 11.13
N TYR A 64 -13.32 13.80 10.18
CA TYR A 64 -12.59 13.71 8.92
C TYR A 64 -12.79 14.95 8.05
N VAL A 65 -14.03 15.41 7.89
CA VAL A 65 -14.33 16.64 7.13
C VAL A 65 -13.70 17.89 7.77
N TRP A 66 -13.60 17.91 9.11
CA TRP A 66 -12.93 18.98 9.83
C TRP A 66 -11.41 18.94 9.63
N ARG A 67 -10.77 17.77 9.71
CA ARG A 67 -9.29 17.65 9.72
C ARG A 67 -8.64 17.47 8.35
N PHE A 68 -9.32 16.83 7.40
CA PHE A 68 -8.78 16.49 6.08
C PHE A 68 -9.43 17.35 4.99
N ARG A 69 -8.61 17.99 4.18
CA ARG A 69 -9.08 18.84 3.06
C ARG A 69 -9.76 17.98 2.01
N GLU A 70 -9.26 16.76 1.84
CA GLU A 70 -9.71 15.71 0.94
C GLU A 70 -11.11 15.25 1.32
N ALA A 71 -11.32 14.87 2.59
CA ALA A 71 -12.64 14.48 3.09
C ALA A 71 -13.64 15.64 2.96
N ARG A 72 -13.22 16.87 3.24
CA ARG A 72 -14.05 18.06 3.04
C ARG A 72 -14.41 18.31 1.59
N TYR A 73 -13.46 18.14 0.69
CA TYR A 73 -13.66 18.23 -0.76
C TYR A 73 -14.69 17.19 -1.23
N HIS A 74 -14.54 15.93 -0.85
CA HIS A 74 -15.48 14.87 -1.19
C HIS A 74 -16.88 15.10 -0.58
N MET A 75 -16.95 15.56 0.68
CA MET A 75 -18.24 15.91 1.31
C MET A 75 -18.93 17.06 0.58
N LYS A 76 -18.20 18.10 0.20
CA LYS A 76 -18.74 19.20 -0.63
C LYS A 76 -19.23 18.70 -1.99
N ARG A 77 -18.51 17.77 -2.61
CA ARG A 77 -18.96 17.16 -3.87
C ARG A 77 -20.24 16.34 -3.70
N LEU A 78 -20.32 15.56 -2.62
CA LEU A 78 -21.49 14.74 -2.32
C LEU A 78 -22.71 15.60 -1.97
N LEU A 79 -22.54 16.64 -1.15
CA LEU A 79 -23.64 17.51 -0.72
C LEU A 79 -24.04 18.54 -1.77
N CYS A 80 -23.17 18.89 -2.71
CA CYS A 80 -23.46 19.87 -3.75
C CYS A 80 -23.52 19.22 -5.14
N PHE A 81 -23.84 17.92 -5.22
CA PHE A 81 -23.86 17.14 -6.47
C PHE A 81 -24.81 17.73 -7.53
N TRP A 82 -25.84 18.47 -7.11
CA TRP A 82 -26.80 19.14 -7.98
C TRP A 82 -26.29 20.47 -8.58
N ASN A 83 -25.17 21.02 -8.09
CA ASN A 83 -24.65 22.32 -8.51
C ASN A 83 -23.38 22.15 -9.33
N GLU A 84 -23.54 21.83 -10.61
CA GLU A 84 -22.44 21.55 -11.55
C GLU A 84 -21.37 22.66 -11.57
N LYS A 85 -21.79 23.93 -11.60
CA LYS A 85 -20.87 25.09 -11.59
C LYS A 85 -20.01 25.14 -10.33
N TYR A 86 -20.58 24.85 -9.16
CA TYR A 86 -19.83 24.79 -7.91
C TYR A 86 -18.82 23.64 -7.92
N ILE A 87 -19.21 22.48 -8.43
CA ILE A 87 -18.33 21.30 -8.54
C ILE A 87 -17.16 21.60 -9.48
N GLU A 88 -17.42 22.22 -10.64
CA GLU A 88 -16.38 22.64 -11.57
C GLU A 88 -15.40 23.63 -10.93
N GLN A 89 -15.89 24.64 -10.20
CA GLN A 89 -15.03 25.56 -9.46
C GLN A 89 -14.20 24.83 -8.39
N LEU A 90 -14.79 23.88 -7.68
CA LEU A 90 -14.09 23.06 -6.69
C LEU A 90 -12.94 22.27 -7.32
N GLN A 91 -13.13 21.78 -8.54
CA GLN A 91 -12.14 21.01 -9.31
C GLN A 91 -11.02 21.88 -9.89
N ARG A 92 -11.32 23.13 -10.26
CA ARG A 92 -10.33 24.09 -10.81
C ARG A 92 -9.21 24.47 -9.83
N PHE A 93 -9.34 24.18 -8.53
CA PHE A 93 -8.28 24.43 -7.53
C PHE A 93 -7.12 23.41 -7.58
N CYS A 94 -7.17 22.36 -8.41
CA CYS A 94 -6.00 21.50 -8.69
C CYS A 94 -5.21 22.08 -9.88
N ALA A 95 -4.07 22.72 -9.61
CA ALA A 95 -3.25 23.40 -10.61
C ALA A 95 -2.69 22.47 -11.70
N ALA A 96 -2.43 21.21 -11.38
CA ALA A 96 -2.15 20.09 -12.28
C ALA A 96 -2.02 18.80 -11.44
N TYR A 97 -2.21 17.62 -12.05
CA TYR A 97 -1.97 16.33 -11.40
C TYR A 97 -0.60 15.79 -11.77
N LYS A 98 0.11 15.20 -10.79
CA LYS A 98 1.39 14.53 -11.05
C LYS A 98 1.17 13.32 -11.98
N PRO A 99 2.13 13.01 -12.87
CA PRO A 99 2.05 11.84 -13.73
C PRO A 99 1.94 10.55 -12.93
N VAL A 100 1.28 9.57 -13.52
CA VAL A 100 1.12 8.22 -12.97
C VAL A 100 1.86 7.24 -13.88
N VAL A 101 2.71 6.39 -13.29
CA VAL A 101 3.35 5.27 -13.98
C VAL A 101 2.76 3.97 -13.46
N PHE A 102 2.29 3.12 -14.37
CA PHE A 102 1.72 1.82 -14.05
C PHE A 102 2.69 0.67 -14.36
N ILE A 103 2.74 -0.29 -13.44
CA ILE A 103 3.52 -1.54 -13.57
C ILE A 103 2.58 -2.72 -13.32
N HIS A 104 2.48 -3.61 -14.30
CA HIS A 104 1.56 -4.76 -14.26
C HIS A 104 2.08 -5.90 -13.37
N GLY A 105 1.29 -6.96 -13.24
CA GLY A 105 1.63 -8.14 -12.44
C GLY A 105 1.97 -9.36 -13.29
N PHE A 106 1.96 -10.52 -12.63
CA PHE A 106 2.22 -11.83 -13.22
C PHE A 106 1.30 -12.12 -14.41
N ASN A 107 1.89 -12.64 -15.50
CA ASN A 107 1.25 -12.94 -16.78
C ASN A 107 0.52 -11.75 -17.44
N GLY A 108 0.82 -10.53 -16.98
CA GLY A 108 0.21 -9.30 -17.46
C GLY A 108 0.93 -8.64 -18.62
N THR A 109 0.40 -7.49 -19.03
CA THR A 109 1.01 -6.57 -20.00
C THR A 109 0.69 -5.12 -19.61
N PRO A 110 1.36 -4.11 -20.22
CA PRO A 110 1.03 -2.70 -20.02
C PRO A 110 -0.46 -2.36 -20.18
N GLU A 111 -1.18 -3.06 -21.06
CA GLU A 111 -2.60 -2.85 -21.33
C GLU A 111 -3.52 -3.20 -20.15
N ASP A 112 -3.07 -4.00 -19.18
CA ASP A 112 -3.84 -4.27 -17.96
C ASP A 112 -4.14 -3.00 -17.15
N GLY A 113 -3.33 -1.96 -17.36
CA GLY A 113 -3.52 -0.64 -16.78
C GLY A 113 -4.60 0.21 -17.45
N ASN A 114 -5.20 -0.22 -18.57
CA ASN A 114 -6.13 0.62 -19.34
C ASN A 114 -7.37 1.03 -18.55
N LEU A 115 -7.96 0.11 -17.77
CA LEU A 115 -9.09 0.46 -16.91
C LEU A 115 -8.71 1.53 -15.86
N ILE A 116 -7.51 1.40 -15.27
CA ILE A 116 -7.01 2.36 -14.29
C ILE A 116 -6.76 3.71 -14.96
N LYS A 117 -6.14 3.71 -16.15
CA LYS A 117 -5.93 4.89 -16.98
C LYS A 117 -7.25 5.61 -17.25
N ASP A 118 -8.28 4.92 -17.70
CA ASP A 118 -9.58 5.51 -18.04
C ASP A 118 -10.26 6.13 -16.82
N ILE A 119 -10.19 5.46 -15.66
CA ILE A 119 -10.70 5.99 -14.39
C ILE A 119 -9.93 7.25 -13.98
N ILE A 120 -8.59 7.25 -14.10
CA ILE A 120 -7.76 8.42 -13.82
C ILE A 120 -8.12 9.57 -14.74
N GLN A 121 -8.24 9.35 -16.05
CA GLN A 121 -8.60 10.40 -17.00
C GLN A 121 -9.99 10.99 -16.71
N LYS A 122 -10.95 10.14 -16.32
CA LYS A 122 -12.30 10.58 -15.96
C LYS A 122 -12.32 11.42 -14.68
N MET A 123 -11.54 11.04 -13.66
CA MET A 123 -11.58 11.67 -12.34
C MET A 123 -10.61 12.85 -12.22
N HIS A 124 -9.47 12.77 -12.89
CA HIS A 124 -8.37 13.73 -12.92
C HIS A 124 -7.96 14.02 -14.38
N PRO A 125 -8.79 14.79 -15.12
CA PRO A 125 -8.52 15.08 -16.53
C PRO A 125 -7.14 15.72 -16.75
N GLY A 126 -6.43 15.27 -17.79
CA GLY A 126 -5.12 15.80 -18.14
C GLY A 126 -3.94 15.20 -17.35
N THR A 127 -4.19 14.27 -16.43
CA THR A 127 -3.12 13.52 -15.75
C THR A 127 -2.31 12.72 -16.77
N LEU A 128 -1.00 12.92 -16.83
CA LEU A 128 -0.13 12.12 -17.69
C LEU A 128 -0.06 10.67 -17.17
N TYR A 129 -0.17 9.71 -18.08
CA TYR A 129 -0.19 8.29 -17.73
C TYR A 129 0.84 7.53 -18.56
N TYR A 130 1.76 6.85 -17.89
CA TYR A 130 2.80 6.02 -18.48
C TYR A 130 2.64 4.57 -18.05
N THR A 131 3.18 3.68 -18.85
CA THR A 131 3.35 2.27 -18.51
C THR A 131 4.82 1.92 -18.69
N ALA A 132 5.38 1.12 -17.78
CA ALA A 132 6.67 0.51 -18.04
C ALA A 132 6.48 -0.76 -18.87
N ASN A 133 7.32 -0.96 -19.87
CA ASN A 133 7.30 -2.18 -20.68
C ASN A 133 8.43 -3.09 -20.20
N ALA A 134 8.10 -4.13 -19.44
CA ALA A 134 9.03 -5.18 -19.04
C ALA A 134 8.26 -6.48 -18.84
N PHE A 135 8.86 -7.59 -19.27
CA PHE A 135 8.35 -8.95 -19.08
C PHE A 135 6.85 -9.12 -19.35
N ASN A 136 6.47 -9.18 -20.63
CA ASN A 136 5.09 -9.44 -21.00
C ASN A 136 4.78 -10.95 -20.90
N ARG A 137 3.60 -11.28 -20.35
CA ARG A 137 3.05 -12.64 -20.34
C ARG A 137 4.01 -13.66 -19.72
N THR A 138 4.54 -14.59 -20.51
CA THR A 138 5.39 -15.69 -20.06
C THR A 138 6.71 -15.22 -19.47
N ASP A 139 7.20 -14.04 -19.86
CA ASP A 139 8.45 -13.51 -19.32
C ASP A 139 8.35 -13.14 -17.83
N THR A 140 7.14 -12.95 -17.29
CA THR A 140 6.92 -12.64 -15.85
C THR A 140 7.33 -13.77 -14.89
N VAL A 141 7.66 -14.96 -15.41
CA VAL A 141 8.18 -16.08 -14.61
C VAL A 141 9.67 -15.94 -14.27
N LYS A 142 10.37 -15.01 -14.94
CA LYS A 142 11.79 -14.73 -14.75
C LYS A 142 12.07 -14.08 -13.38
N PRO A 143 13.34 -14.02 -12.95
CA PRO A 143 13.71 -13.36 -11.70
C PRO A 143 13.27 -11.89 -11.66
N LEU A 144 12.74 -11.48 -10.51
CA LEU A 144 12.24 -10.11 -10.31
C LEU A 144 13.35 -9.05 -10.41
N TRP A 145 14.59 -9.39 -10.05
CA TRP A 145 15.71 -8.45 -10.23
C TRP A 145 16.00 -8.14 -11.70
N GLU A 146 15.78 -9.08 -12.61
CA GLU A 146 15.91 -8.82 -14.05
C GLU A 146 14.82 -7.85 -14.52
N GLU A 147 13.58 -8.01 -14.02
CA GLU A 147 12.49 -7.07 -14.31
C GLU A 147 12.81 -5.67 -13.79
N VAL A 148 13.29 -5.57 -12.55
CA VAL A 148 13.75 -4.31 -11.95
C VAL A 148 14.83 -3.65 -12.81
N ALA A 149 15.81 -4.41 -13.29
CA ALA A 149 16.89 -3.89 -14.13
C ALA A 149 16.37 -3.33 -15.47
N ILE A 150 15.37 -3.97 -16.08
CA ILE A 150 14.75 -3.53 -17.35
C ILE A 150 13.85 -2.30 -17.14
N VAL A 151 13.09 -2.24 -16.04
CA VAL A 151 12.17 -1.13 -15.76
C VAL A 151 12.89 0.11 -15.26
N LYS A 152 13.98 -0.05 -14.50
CA LYS A 152 14.75 1.05 -13.89
C LYS A 152 15.06 2.21 -14.86
N PRO A 153 15.68 2.00 -16.04
CA PRO A 153 15.99 3.10 -16.95
C PRO A 153 14.73 3.80 -17.50
N GLN A 154 13.62 3.08 -17.68
CA GLN A 154 12.34 3.67 -18.12
C GLN A 154 11.77 4.58 -17.02
N LEU A 155 11.77 4.10 -15.77
CA LEU A 155 11.28 4.86 -14.63
C LEU A 155 12.13 6.12 -14.39
N VAL A 156 13.46 6.02 -14.46
CA VAL A 156 14.37 7.18 -14.36
C VAL A 156 14.05 8.23 -15.41
N LYS A 157 13.85 7.83 -16.68
CA LYS A 157 13.45 8.74 -17.76
C LYS A 157 12.13 9.48 -17.44
N TYR A 158 11.13 8.79 -16.87
CA TYR A 158 9.88 9.44 -16.47
C TYR A 158 10.08 10.40 -15.29
N MET A 159 10.92 10.05 -14.31
CA MET A 159 11.22 10.93 -13.18
C MET A 159 11.94 12.20 -13.61
N GLU A 160 12.93 12.09 -14.52
CA GLU A 160 13.67 13.24 -15.07
C GLU A 160 12.78 14.19 -15.88
N ALA A 161 11.82 13.65 -16.63
CA ALA A 161 10.86 14.44 -17.39
C ALA A 161 9.88 15.22 -16.48
N HIS A 162 9.75 14.82 -15.21
CA HIS A 162 8.75 15.34 -14.27
C HIS A 162 9.38 15.65 -12.92
N PRO A 163 10.16 16.76 -12.80
CA PRO A 163 10.93 17.07 -11.60
C PRO A 163 10.07 17.29 -10.34
N ASP A 164 8.81 17.71 -10.49
CA ASP A 164 7.84 17.85 -9.39
C ASP A 164 7.37 16.51 -8.80
N GLY A 165 7.77 15.40 -9.40
CA GLY A 165 7.55 14.04 -8.94
C GLY A 165 6.43 13.31 -9.66
N ILE A 166 6.38 11.99 -9.45
CA ILE A 166 5.43 11.07 -10.07
C ILE A 166 4.76 10.18 -9.03
N HIS A 167 3.66 9.52 -9.42
CA HIS A 167 3.03 8.46 -8.65
C HIS A 167 3.21 7.10 -9.34
N LEU A 168 3.33 6.03 -8.56
CA LEU A 168 3.38 4.66 -9.03
C LEU A 168 2.09 3.92 -8.66
N ILE A 169 1.50 3.21 -9.61
CA ILE A 169 0.44 2.22 -9.36
C ILE A 169 0.95 0.87 -9.84
N CYS A 170 1.06 -0.08 -8.91
CA CYS A 170 1.73 -1.34 -9.17
C CYS A 170 0.82 -2.50 -8.78
N TYR A 171 0.46 -3.35 -9.75
CA TYR A 171 -0.53 -4.39 -9.54
C TYR A 171 0.10 -5.75 -9.23
N SER A 172 -0.41 -6.44 -8.20
CA SER A 172 0.01 -7.81 -7.86
C SER A 172 1.54 -7.91 -7.73
N GLN A 173 2.20 -8.81 -8.46
CA GLN A 173 3.67 -8.94 -8.53
C GLN A 173 4.39 -7.61 -8.80
N GLY A 174 3.81 -6.70 -9.60
CA GLY A 174 4.39 -5.41 -9.92
C GLY A 174 4.68 -4.53 -8.71
N GLY A 175 3.96 -4.68 -7.60
CA GLY A 175 4.26 -3.96 -6.36
C GLY A 175 5.62 -4.31 -5.77
N LEU A 176 6.05 -5.56 -5.91
CA LEU A 176 7.38 -6.00 -5.50
C LEU A 176 8.46 -5.42 -6.43
N VAL A 177 8.21 -5.38 -7.74
CA VAL A 177 9.09 -4.74 -8.73
C VAL A 177 9.25 -3.25 -8.41
N CYS A 178 8.15 -2.54 -8.17
CA CYS A 178 8.16 -1.14 -7.73
C CYS A 178 8.97 -0.94 -6.46
N ARG A 179 8.82 -1.81 -5.46
CA ARG A 179 9.62 -1.73 -4.25
C ARG A 179 11.11 -1.96 -4.53
N GLY A 180 11.45 -2.91 -5.40
CA GLY A 180 12.82 -3.15 -5.85
C GLY A 180 13.42 -1.93 -6.57
N LEU A 181 12.64 -1.26 -7.41
CA LEU A 181 13.02 -0.03 -8.09
C LEU A 181 13.31 1.09 -7.08
N LEU A 182 12.38 1.39 -6.17
CA LEU A 182 12.55 2.47 -5.18
C LEU A 182 13.70 2.19 -4.20
N SER A 183 13.98 0.92 -3.91
CA SER A 183 15.09 0.53 -3.01
C SER A 183 16.47 0.63 -3.68
N THR A 184 16.52 0.72 -5.01
CA THR A 184 17.78 0.66 -5.78
C THR A 184 18.01 1.88 -6.67
N ILE A 185 17.04 2.77 -6.81
CA ILE A 185 17.22 4.08 -7.45
C ILE A 185 17.51 5.09 -6.33
N PRO A 186 18.74 5.62 -6.23
CA PRO A 186 19.03 6.68 -5.28
C PRO A 186 18.19 7.92 -5.62
N ASP A 187 17.72 8.62 -4.58
CA ASP A 187 17.05 9.93 -4.69
C ASP A 187 15.88 9.99 -5.68
N HIS A 188 15.08 8.93 -5.76
CA HIS A 188 13.86 8.92 -6.58
C HIS A 188 12.88 10.05 -6.20
N ASN A 189 12.19 10.63 -7.18
CA ASN A 189 11.15 11.67 -6.95
C ASN A 189 9.72 11.11 -6.90
N VAL A 190 9.57 9.79 -6.75
CA VAL A 190 8.26 9.15 -6.52
C VAL A 190 7.64 9.69 -5.21
N ASP A 191 6.41 10.18 -5.33
CA ASP A 191 5.66 10.80 -4.25
C ASP A 191 4.71 9.82 -3.55
N THR A 192 4.02 9.00 -4.35
CA THR A 192 3.09 7.98 -3.84
C THR A 192 3.32 6.66 -4.57
N LEU A 193 3.48 5.58 -3.81
CA LEU A 193 3.43 4.21 -4.30
C LEU A 193 2.10 3.58 -3.87
N ILE A 194 1.29 3.16 -4.84
CA ILE A 194 0.04 2.42 -4.62
C ILE A 194 0.26 0.98 -5.07
N ALA A 195 0.48 0.09 -4.10
CA ALA A 195 0.61 -1.35 -4.33
C ALA A 195 -0.78 -2.01 -4.27
N VAL A 196 -1.34 -2.34 -5.44
CA VAL A 196 -2.69 -2.89 -5.57
C VAL A 196 -2.65 -4.41 -5.48
N SER A 197 -3.11 -4.95 -4.35
CA SER A 197 -3.15 -6.40 -4.10
C SER A 197 -1.80 -7.11 -4.29
N SER A 198 -0.70 -6.42 -3.94
CA SER A 198 0.65 -6.93 -4.08
C SER A 198 1.08 -7.79 -2.89
N PRO A 199 1.83 -8.88 -3.11
CA PRO A 199 2.34 -9.73 -2.03
C PRO A 199 3.57 -9.10 -1.36
N MET A 200 3.38 -7.96 -0.70
CA MET A 200 4.46 -7.14 -0.14
C MET A 200 5.30 -7.88 0.92
N ALA A 201 4.68 -8.82 1.65
CA ALA A 201 5.33 -9.69 2.62
C ALA A 201 5.61 -11.11 2.07
N GLY A 202 5.51 -11.29 0.75
CA GLY A 202 5.60 -12.60 0.10
C GLY A 202 4.29 -13.38 0.08
N ILE A 203 4.37 -14.60 -0.45
CA ILE A 203 3.25 -15.55 -0.47
C ILE A 203 3.63 -16.89 0.16
N TYR A 204 2.63 -17.56 0.72
CA TYR A 204 2.69 -18.94 1.15
C TYR A 204 1.35 -19.62 0.87
N GLY A 205 1.33 -20.53 -0.11
CA GLY A 205 0.09 -21.14 -0.59
C GLY A 205 -0.67 -20.26 -1.59
N GLY A 206 -2.00 -20.32 -1.58
CA GLY A 206 -2.87 -19.57 -2.50
C GLY A 206 -3.09 -20.23 -3.86
N PHE A 207 -2.39 -21.32 -4.17
CA PHE A 207 -2.63 -22.13 -5.36
C PHE A 207 -3.78 -23.11 -5.10
N LYS A 208 -4.98 -22.74 -5.52
CA LYS A 208 -6.16 -23.61 -5.40
C LYS A 208 -5.89 -24.95 -6.08
N GLY A 209 -6.04 -26.05 -5.32
CA GLY A 209 -5.79 -27.40 -5.82
C GLY A 209 -4.35 -27.91 -5.66
N LEU A 210 -3.42 -27.12 -5.13
CA LEU A 210 -2.07 -27.60 -4.83
C LEU A 210 -2.10 -28.51 -3.58
N PRO A 211 -1.70 -29.80 -3.69
CA PRO A 211 -1.68 -30.72 -2.56
C PRO A 211 -0.83 -30.18 -1.41
N GLU A 212 -1.30 -30.38 -0.18
CA GLU A 212 -0.62 -29.88 1.01
C GLU A 212 0.80 -30.45 1.17
N CYS A 213 1.00 -31.71 0.79
CA CYS A 213 2.32 -32.34 0.79
C CYS A 213 3.31 -31.60 -0.14
N ILE A 214 2.86 -31.18 -1.33
CA ILE A 214 3.69 -30.41 -2.27
C ILE A 214 3.96 -29.02 -1.68
N ARG A 215 2.92 -28.33 -1.21
CA ARG A 215 3.02 -27.01 -0.59
C ARG A 215 4.06 -26.99 0.55
N ARG A 216 4.01 -27.97 1.46
CA ARG A 216 4.94 -28.09 2.61
C ARG A 216 6.37 -28.42 2.20
N ASN A 217 6.61 -28.88 0.98
CA ASN A 217 7.94 -29.25 0.48
C ASN A 217 8.49 -28.29 -0.59
N LEU A 218 7.69 -27.32 -1.07
CA LEU A 218 8.11 -26.36 -2.10
C LEU A 218 9.36 -25.58 -1.70
N TYR A 219 9.56 -25.31 -0.40
CA TYR A 219 10.75 -24.60 0.09
C TYR A 219 12.05 -25.26 -0.34
N ARG A 220 12.09 -26.60 -0.49
CA ARG A 220 13.29 -27.35 -0.91
C ARG A 220 13.73 -26.96 -2.31
N LEU A 221 12.77 -26.70 -3.19
CA LEU A 221 13.02 -26.23 -4.55
C LEU A 221 13.23 -24.71 -4.56
N LEU A 222 12.32 -23.96 -3.93
CA LEU A 222 12.27 -22.50 -4.03
C LEU A 222 13.46 -21.82 -3.35
N TYR A 223 14.01 -22.39 -2.26
CA TYR A 223 15.24 -21.91 -1.62
C TYR A 223 16.52 -22.57 -2.16
N SER A 224 16.46 -23.17 -3.35
CA SER A 224 17.65 -23.58 -4.11
C SER A 224 18.06 -22.48 -5.10
N LYS A 225 19.30 -22.54 -5.59
CA LYS A 225 19.79 -21.63 -6.66
C LYS A 225 18.89 -21.63 -7.90
N MET A 226 18.32 -22.79 -8.26
CA MET A 226 17.41 -22.89 -9.40
C MET A 226 16.04 -22.27 -9.08
N GLY A 227 15.54 -22.47 -7.85
CA GLY A 227 14.28 -21.88 -7.39
C GLY A 227 14.31 -20.36 -7.36
N GLN A 228 15.42 -19.76 -6.96
CA GLN A 228 15.60 -18.30 -6.99
C GLN A 228 15.75 -17.72 -8.40
N ARG A 229 15.99 -18.55 -9.42
CA ARG A 229 15.91 -18.14 -10.84
C ARG A 229 14.48 -18.10 -11.39
N ASN A 230 13.49 -18.26 -10.52
CA ASN A 230 12.08 -18.19 -10.85
C ASN A 230 11.39 -17.15 -9.96
N PHE A 231 10.44 -16.40 -10.53
CA PHE A 231 9.70 -15.37 -9.83
C PHE A 231 9.09 -15.85 -8.50
N LEU A 232 8.56 -17.08 -8.45
CA LEU A 232 7.92 -17.62 -7.26
C LEU A 232 8.92 -17.78 -6.11
N GLY A 233 10.15 -18.20 -6.41
CA GLY A 233 11.21 -18.31 -5.40
C GLY A 233 11.62 -16.95 -4.82
N ASN A 234 11.57 -15.89 -5.63
CA ASN A 234 11.95 -14.55 -5.21
C ASN A 234 11.05 -13.95 -4.12
N TYR A 235 9.79 -14.39 -3.99
CA TYR A 235 8.88 -13.90 -2.96
C TYR A 235 8.06 -14.99 -2.26
N TRP A 236 8.49 -16.24 -2.33
CA TRP A 236 7.99 -17.30 -1.45
C TRP A 236 8.53 -17.11 -0.03
N LYS A 237 7.63 -16.92 0.94
CA LYS A 237 7.98 -16.77 2.36
C LYS A 237 7.32 -17.90 3.15
N ASP A 238 8.04 -18.99 3.34
CA ASP A 238 7.55 -20.14 4.11
C ASP A 238 7.61 -19.84 5.62
N PRO A 239 6.47 -19.71 6.33
CA PRO A 239 6.47 -19.41 7.76
C PRO A 239 7.02 -20.55 8.62
N HIS A 240 7.17 -21.76 8.08
CA HIS A 240 7.74 -22.90 8.80
C HIS A 240 9.25 -23.08 8.57
N HIS A 241 9.83 -22.31 7.65
CA HIS A 241 11.25 -22.40 7.26
C HIS A 241 11.87 -21.01 7.10
N LEU A 242 11.63 -20.11 8.06
CA LEU A 242 12.10 -18.72 8.00
C LEU A 242 13.62 -18.61 7.93
N GLU A 243 14.38 -19.47 8.61
CA GLU A 243 15.84 -19.49 8.52
C GLU A 243 16.34 -19.72 7.09
N LEU A 244 15.65 -20.57 6.31
CA LEU A 244 15.97 -20.79 4.91
C LEU A 244 15.58 -19.58 4.04
N TYR A 245 14.44 -18.94 4.36
CA TYR A 245 14.02 -17.71 3.70
C TYR A 245 15.06 -16.58 3.89
N GLU A 246 15.47 -16.32 5.13
CA GLU A 246 16.43 -15.27 5.49
C GLU A 246 17.80 -15.50 4.83
N LYS A 247 18.17 -16.79 4.64
CA LYS A 247 19.44 -17.20 4.05
C LYS A 247 19.46 -17.25 2.52
N PHE A 248 18.35 -17.64 1.88
CA PHE A 248 18.33 -18.00 0.45
C PHE A 248 17.34 -17.23 -0.41
N SER A 249 16.47 -16.38 0.15
CA SER A 249 15.62 -15.51 -0.67
C SER A 249 16.45 -14.36 -1.23
N ASP A 250 16.63 -14.32 -2.55
CA ASP A 250 17.52 -13.35 -3.20
C ASP A 250 16.85 -11.98 -3.44
N PHE A 251 15.53 -11.90 -3.30
CA PHE A 251 14.76 -10.69 -3.61
C PHE A 251 13.97 -10.17 -2.41
N LEU A 252 13.02 -10.96 -1.90
CA LEU A 252 12.13 -10.49 -0.84
C LEU A 252 12.84 -10.27 0.49
N ALA A 253 13.74 -11.17 0.91
CA ALA A 253 14.45 -11.02 2.19
C ALA A 253 15.35 -9.76 2.23
N PRO A 254 16.20 -9.49 1.21
CA PRO A 254 16.95 -8.24 1.16
C PRO A 254 16.05 -7.00 1.19
N LEU A 255 14.95 -6.98 0.43
CA LEU A 255 14.02 -5.84 0.41
C LEU A 255 13.23 -5.64 1.70
N ASN A 256 13.06 -6.69 2.50
CA ASN A 256 12.43 -6.60 3.82
C ASN A 256 13.43 -6.28 4.94
N ASN A 257 14.73 -6.24 4.64
CA ASN A 257 15.78 -6.26 5.66
C ASN A 257 15.68 -7.50 6.58
N ASP A 258 15.21 -8.62 6.04
CA ASP A 258 15.15 -9.93 6.70
C ASP A 258 16.41 -10.76 6.42
N SER A 259 17.23 -10.39 5.43
CA SER A 259 18.36 -11.24 5.00
C SER A 259 19.52 -11.22 5.98
N ILE A 260 20.12 -12.40 6.19
CA ILE A 260 21.36 -12.56 6.97
C ILE A 260 22.56 -11.90 6.25
N SER A 261 22.49 -11.76 4.92
CA SER A 261 23.50 -11.07 4.10
C SER A 261 23.00 -9.66 3.72
N PRO A 262 23.62 -8.58 4.22
CA PRO A 262 22.93 -7.27 4.34
C PRO A 262 22.87 -6.38 3.08
N HIS A 263 23.11 -6.87 1.86
CA HIS A 263 23.29 -5.96 0.72
C HIS A 263 22.48 -6.30 -0.53
N ILE A 264 21.41 -5.53 -0.76
CA ILE A 264 20.67 -5.43 -2.03
C ILE A 264 21.60 -5.02 -3.18
N THR A 265 22.58 -4.15 -2.91
CA THR A 265 23.50 -3.57 -3.91
C THR A 265 24.50 -4.57 -4.49
N GLY A 266 24.84 -5.64 -3.76
CA GLY A 266 25.78 -6.66 -4.23
C GLY A 266 25.18 -7.64 -5.25
N ILE A 267 23.85 -7.68 -5.38
CA ILE A 267 23.13 -8.63 -6.24
C ILE A 267 23.01 -8.11 -7.69
N ILE A 268 23.09 -6.79 -7.90
CA ILE A 268 22.95 -6.17 -9.23
C ILE A 268 24.29 -6.04 -9.97
N LEU A 269 25.43 -6.25 -9.29
CA LEU A 269 26.78 -6.03 -9.85
C LEU A 269 27.57 -7.32 -10.15
N ASN A 270 26.94 -8.49 -10.16
CA ASN A 270 27.55 -9.76 -10.58
C ASN A 270 26.75 -10.43 -11.69
#